data_AF-A0A6P1ZYI3-F1
#
_entry.id   AF-A0A6P1ZYI3-F1
#
_cell.length_a   1.000
_cell.length_b   1.000
_cell.length_c   1.000
_cell.angle_alpha   90.00
_cell.angle_beta   90.00
_cell.angle_gamma   90.00
#
_symmetry.space_group_name_H-M   'P 1'
#
loop_
_entity.id
_entity.type
_entity.pdbx_description
1 polymer ?
#
loop_
_entity_poly.entity_id
_entity_poly.type
_entity_poly.pdbx_seq_one_letter_code
_entity_poly.pdbx_strand_id
1 'polypeptide(L)'
;MITTNKFGCIDITDDWKKWQQWLDTAKSFRYLPKKSEKAFTVRKEQGSKGKASYWYGYRKQGGKLAKFYIGTEQDLTVSHLEEIARRLTEKLQTIVTEKVPVTNSEVEKLQREIEEFQRQLQIALGKLTA
;
A
#
# COMPACT_ATOMS: atom_id res chain seq x y z
N MET A 1 -1.47 -9.63 -13.98
CA MET A 1 -2.59 -10.53 -14.39
C MET A 1 -3.47 -10.81 -13.18
N ILE A 2 -4.81 -10.82 -13.32
CA ILE A 2 -5.71 -11.12 -12.19
C ILE A 2 -6.30 -12.52 -12.37
N THR A 3 -6.34 -13.32 -11.31
CA THR A 3 -7.05 -14.60 -11.31
C THR A 3 -8.36 -14.46 -10.54
N THR A 4 -9.50 -14.50 -11.24
CA THR A 4 -10.81 -14.75 -10.63
C THR A 4 -11.66 -15.72 -11.45
N ASN A 5 -12.51 -16.43 -10.71
CA ASN A 5 -13.33 -17.56 -11.12
C ASN A 5 -14.32 -17.21 -12.26
N LYS A 6 -14.54 -18.22 -13.12
CA LYS A 6 -15.46 -18.37 -14.26
C LYS A 6 -15.16 -17.69 -15.60
N PHE A 7 -14.22 -16.74 -15.72
CA PHE A 7 -13.95 -16.04 -17.01
C PHE A 7 -12.49 -15.86 -17.43
N GLY A 8 -11.54 -16.59 -16.85
CA GLY A 8 -10.14 -16.47 -17.24
C GLY A 8 -9.49 -15.18 -16.72
N CYS A 9 -8.18 -15.06 -16.95
CA CYS A 9 -7.39 -13.93 -16.49
C CYS A 9 -7.77 -12.65 -17.24
N ILE A 10 -8.11 -11.59 -16.51
CA ILE A 10 -8.26 -10.24 -17.09
C ILE A 10 -6.89 -9.58 -17.02
N ASP A 11 -6.37 -9.14 -18.17
CA ASP A 11 -5.28 -8.16 -18.18
C ASP A 11 -5.86 -6.77 -17.99
N ILE A 12 -5.44 -6.11 -16.90
CA ILE A 12 -5.92 -4.77 -16.54
C ILE A 12 -5.44 -3.74 -17.56
N THR A 13 -4.34 -4.02 -18.28
CA THR A 13 -3.78 -3.08 -19.26
C THR A 13 -4.57 -3.03 -20.55
N ASP A 14 -5.22 -4.12 -20.94
CA ASP A 14 -5.83 -4.25 -22.27
C ASP A 14 -7.33 -3.97 -22.22
N ASP A 15 -7.97 -4.16 -21.06
CA ASP A 15 -9.42 -4.19 -20.90
C ASP A 15 -9.90 -3.28 -19.72
N TRP A 16 -9.39 -2.04 -19.60
CA TRP A 16 -9.67 -1.15 -18.46
C TRP A 16 -11.17 -0.93 -18.17
N LYS A 17 -12.01 -0.75 -19.20
CA LYS A 17 -13.45 -0.54 -19.03
C LYS A 17 -14.15 -1.79 -18.48
N LYS A 18 -13.77 -2.97 -18.98
CA LYS A 18 -14.28 -4.26 -18.53
C LYS A 18 -13.82 -4.56 -17.11
N TRP A 19 -12.59 -4.17 -16.76
CA TRP A 19 -12.07 -4.20 -15.40
C TRP A 19 -12.93 -3.37 -14.44
N GLN A 20 -13.24 -2.12 -14.78
CA GLN A 20 -14.09 -1.25 -13.95
C GLN A 20 -15.50 -1.81 -13.76
N GLN A 21 -16.15 -2.26 -14.84
CA GLN A 21 -17.49 -2.87 -14.76
C GLN A 21 -17.50 -4.12 -13.89
N TRP A 22 -16.44 -4.92 -13.95
CA TRP A 22 -16.31 -6.11 -13.13
C TRP A 22 -16.15 -5.79 -11.64
N LEU A 23 -15.40 -4.72 -11.29
CA LEU A 23 -15.18 -4.28 -9.91
C LEU A 23 -16.46 -3.89 -9.16
N ASP A 24 -17.49 -3.42 -9.87
CA ASP A 24 -18.79 -3.08 -9.27
C ASP A 24 -19.42 -4.30 -8.59
N THR A 25 -19.28 -5.48 -9.22
CA THR A 25 -19.87 -6.74 -8.74
C THR A 25 -18.91 -7.57 -7.87
N ALA A 26 -17.60 -7.35 -8.04
CA ALA A 26 -16.58 -8.13 -7.36
C ALA A 26 -16.51 -7.83 -5.86
N LYS A 27 -16.43 -8.90 -5.06
CA LYS A 27 -16.16 -8.81 -3.61
C LYS A 27 -14.69 -9.02 -3.26
N SER A 28 -13.95 -9.73 -4.10
CA SER A 28 -12.51 -9.95 -3.95
C SER A 28 -11.90 -10.51 -5.23
N PHE A 29 -10.61 -10.28 -5.44
CA PHE A 29 -9.81 -10.94 -6.47
C PHE A 29 -8.40 -11.25 -6.01
N ARG A 30 -7.70 -12.10 -6.77
CA ARG A 30 -6.27 -12.33 -6.61
C ARG A 30 -5.50 -11.56 -7.68
N TYR A 31 -4.62 -10.67 -7.24
CA TYR A 31 -3.72 -9.93 -8.12
C TYR A 31 -2.38 -10.64 -8.22
N LEU A 32 -1.90 -10.84 -9.47
CA LEU A 32 -0.57 -11.33 -9.79
C LEU A 32 0.26 -10.13 -10.30
N PRO A 33 1.22 -9.64 -9.48
CA PRO A 33 2.17 -8.62 -9.89
C PRO A 33 2.98 -9.05 -11.11
N LYS A 34 3.36 -8.09 -11.96
CA LYS A 34 4.29 -8.32 -13.07
C LYS A 34 5.75 -8.38 -12.59
N LYS A 35 6.05 -7.70 -11.48
CA LYS A 35 7.38 -7.72 -10.83
C LYS A 35 7.58 -9.01 -10.04
N SER A 36 8.77 -9.19 -9.45
CA SER A 36 9.13 -10.34 -8.61
C SER A 36 8.29 -10.51 -7.32
N GLU A 37 7.30 -9.64 -7.11
CA GLU A 37 6.46 -9.65 -5.93
C GLU A 37 5.43 -10.79 -5.92
N LYS A 38 5.13 -11.28 -4.73
CA LYS A 38 4.18 -12.38 -4.56
C LYS A 38 2.74 -11.90 -4.67
N ALA A 39 1.92 -12.72 -5.32
CA ALA A 39 0.48 -12.57 -5.44
C ALA A 39 -0.21 -12.31 -4.09
N PHE A 40 -1.24 -11.47 -4.13
CA PHE A 40 -2.03 -11.11 -2.95
C PHE A 40 -3.52 -11.04 -3.27
N THR A 41 -4.34 -11.04 -2.22
CA THR A 41 -5.80 -10.96 -2.35
C THR A 41 -6.25 -9.54 -2.12
N VAL A 42 -7.02 -8.97 -3.04
CA VAL A 42 -7.68 -7.68 -2.87
C VAL A 42 -9.14 -7.95 -2.53
N ARG A 43 -9.66 -7.33 -1.47
CA ARG A 43 -11.01 -7.58 -0.96
C ARG A 43 -11.74 -6.27 -0.69
N LYS A 44 -13.01 -6.22 -1.12
CA LYS A 44 -13.96 -5.14 -0.83
C LYS A 44 -14.50 -5.35 0.58
N GLU A 45 -14.43 -4.31 1.38
CA GLU A 45 -14.94 -4.21 2.73
C GLU A 45 -16.04 -3.16 2.77
N GLN A 46 -17.11 -3.47 3.49
CA GLN A 46 -18.23 -2.57 3.62
C GLN A 46 -17.91 -1.54 4.70
N GLY A 47 -18.05 -0.26 4.36
CA GLY A 47 -18.01 0.81 5.35
C GLY A 47 -19.21 0.75 6.29
N SER A 48 -19.04 1.25 7.51
CA SER A 48 -20.12 1.36 8.49
C SER A 48 -21.24 2.30 8.00
N LYS A 49 -22.50 1.93 8.27
CA LYS A 49 -23.75 2.71 8.07
C LYS A 49 -23.61 3.97 7.19
N GLY A 50 -23.76 3.79 5.87
CA GLY A 50 -23.80 4.89 4.90
C GLY A 50 -22.45 5.28 4.28
N LYS A 51 -21.33 4.70 4.72
CA LYS A 51 -20.02 4.91 4.09
C LYS A 51 -19.83 4.01 2.86
N ALA A 52 -19.17 4.56 1.84
CA ALA A 52 -18.78 3.82 0.64
C ALA A 52 -17.92 2.59 1.00
N SER A 53 -18.05 1.53 0.20
CA SER A 53 -17.19 0.36 0.32
C SER A 53 -15.76 0.72 -0.08
N TYR A 54 -14.78 0.08 0.54
CA TYR A 54 -13.37 0.30 0.28
C TYR A 54 -12.62 -1.02 0.10
N TRP A 55 -11.42 -0.95 -0.44
CA TRP A 55 -10.61 -2.11 -0.79
C TRP A 55 -9.38 -2.22 0.10
N TYR A 56 -9.08 -3.45 0.48
CA TYR A 56 -7.86 -3.81 1.20
C TYR A 56 -7.10 -4.88 0.43
N GLY A 57 -5.78 -4.75 0.41
CA GLY A 57 -4.84 -5.79 -0.02
C GLY A 57 -4.43 -6.65 1.17
N TYR A 58 -4.48 -7.96 1.00
CA TYR A 58 -4.20 -8.98 2.02
C TYR A 58 -3.17 -9.99 1.52
N ARG A 59 -2.18 -10.30 2.36
CA ARG A 59 -1.26 -11.41 2.09
C ARG A 59 -0.83 -12.12 3.36
N LYS A 60 -0.88 -13.46 3.33
CA LYS A 60 -0.36 -14.32 4.39
C LYS A 60 0.94 -14.98 3.91
N GLN A 61 2.00 -14.89 4.70
CA GLN A 61 3.30 -15.53 4.44
C GLN A 61 3.94 -15.95 5.75
N GLY A 62 4.42 -17.19 5.85
CA GLY A 62 5.10 -17.69 7.06
C GLY A 62 4.26 -17.55 8.33
N GLY A 63 2.96 -17.83 8.25
CA GLY A 63 2.02 -17.68 9.37
C GLY A 63 1.56 -16.25 9.68
N LYS A 64 2.21 -15.23 9.11
CA LYS A 64 1.92 -13.81 9.36
C LYS A 64 0.96 -13.25 8.31
N LEU A 65 0.01 -12.43 8.74
CA LEU A 65 -0.95 -11.75 7.85
C LEU A 65 -0.63 -10.24 7.80
N ALA A 66 -0.40 -9.73 6.60
CA ALA A 66 -0.28 -8.31 6.34
C ALA A 66 -1.52 -7.83 5.57
N LYS A 67 -1.96 -6.61 5.89
CA LYS A 67 -2.99 -5.88 5.14
C LYS A 67 -2.62 -4.42 4.92
N PHE A 68 -3.06 -3.87 3.79
CA PHE A 68 -2.95 -2.46 3.42
C PHE A 68 -4.27 -1.94 2.85
N TYR A 69 -4.65 -0.73 3.25
CA TYR A 69 -5.76 0.01 2.66
C TYR A 69 -5.37 0.44 1.25
N ILE A 70 -6.25 0.20 0.28
CA ILE A 70 -6.05 0.58 -1.12
C ILE A 70 -6.88 1.82 -1.45
N GLY A 71 -8.14 1.85 -1.00
CA GLY A 71 -9.05 2.96 -1.29
C GLY A 71 -10.32 2.48 -1.99
N THR A 72 -10.81 3.26 -2.95
CA THR A 72 -12.04 2.97 -3.69
C THR A 72 -11.75 2.25 -5.00
N GLU A 73 -12.76 2.02 -5.85
CA GLU A 73 -12.55 1.37 -7.15
C GLU A 73 -11.58 2.14 -8.07
N GLN A 74 -11.53 3.47 -7.94
CA GLN A 74 -10.66 4.35 -8.73
C GLN A 74 -9.17 4.17 -8.36
N ASP A 75 -8.88 3.74 -7.13
CA ASP A 75 -7.53 3.51 -6.65
C ASP A 75 -6.96 2.15 -7.11
N LEU A 76 -7.81 1.27 -7.68
CA LEU A 76 -7.42 -0.05 -8.19
C LEU A 76 -6.77 0.03 -9.59
N THR A 77 -5.76 0.87 -9.70
CA THR A 77 -4.88 0.99 -10.87
C THR A 77 -3.75 -0.04 -10.80
N VAL A 78 -3.17 -0.40 -11.95
CA VAL A 78 -2.01 -1.31 -12.01
C VAL A 78 -0.85 -0.78 -11.16
N SER A 79 -0.52 0.51 -11.30
CA SER A 79 0.59 1.14 -10.57
C SER A 79 0.39 1.05 -9.05
N HIS A 80 -0.82 1.34 -8.59
CA HIS A 80 -1.14 1.27 -7.16
C HIS A 80 -1.13 -0.18 -6.64
N LEU A 81 -1.62 -1.15 -7.42
CA LEU A 81 -1.60 -2.56 -7.03
C LEU A 81 -0.18 -3.14 -6.95
N GLU A 82 0.72 -2.73 -7.84
CA GLU A 82 2.15 -3.06 -7.76
C GLU A 82 2.80 -2.45 -6.50
N GLU A 83 2.48 -1.20 -6.19
CA GLU A 83 2.95 -0.54 -4.95
C GLU A 83 2.48 -1.27 -3.69
N ILE A 84 1.21 -1.68 -3.66
CA ILE A 84 0.65 -2.47 -2.55
C ILE A 84 1.34 -3.83 -2.43
N ALA A 85 1.70 -4.47 -3.56
CA ALA A 85 2.46 -5.72 -3.56
C ALA A 85 3.80 -5.57 -2.84
N ARG A 86 4.55 -4.50 -3.15
CA ARG A 86 5.83 -4.15 -2.53
C ARG A 86 5.68 -3.90 -1.03
N ARG A 87 4.72 -3.05 -0.63
CA ARG A 87 4.47 -2.71 0.78
C ARG A 87 4.09 -3.93 1.61
N LEU A 88 3.30 -4.86 1.03
CA LEU A 88 3.01 -6.13 1.68
C LEU A 88 4.29 -6.97 1.90
N THR A 89 5.30 -6.85 1.03
CA THR A 89 6.57 -7.59 1.10
C THR A 89 7.45 -7.05 2.18
N GLU A 90 7.64 -5.74 2.18
CA GLU A 90 8.32 -5.02 3.25
C GLU A 90 7.68 -5.38 4.60
N LYS A 91 6.36 -5.24 4.74
CA LYS A 91 5.69 -5.55 6.01
C LYS A 91 5.86 -7.00 6.46
N LEU A 92 5.86 -7.97 5.54
CA LEU A 92 6.05 -9.37 5.90
C LEU A 92 7.53 -9.73 6.15
N GLN A 93 8.48 -9.00 5.56
CA GLN A 93 9.92 -9.11 5.82
C GLN A 93 10.30 -8.44 7.14
N THR A 94 9.79 -7.24 7.44
CA THR A 94 10.01 -6.54 8.72
C THR A 94 9.54 -7.39 9.89
N ILE A 95 8.39 -8.06 9.79
CA ILE A 95 7.93 -8.96 10.87
C ILE A 95 8.87 -10.19 11.02
N VAL A 96 9.59 -10.60 9.97
CA VAL A 96 10.51 -11.76 9.99
C VAL A 96 11.93 -11.38 10.41
N THR A 97 12.38 -10.14 10.18
CA THR A 97 13.78 -9.75 10.43
C THR A 97 14.00 -8.91 11.68
N GLU A 98 13.09 -8.04 12.15
CA GLU A 98 13.39 -7.21 13.34
C GLU A 98 12.12 -6.78 14.09
N LYS A 99 11.99 -7.26 15.34
CA LYS A 99 11.72 -6.33 16.43
C LYS A 99 13.09 -5.84 16.92
N VAL A 100 13.73 -4.92 16.22
CA VAL A 100 14.49 -3.91 16.96
C VAL A 100 13.43 -2.92 17.41
N PRO A 101 13.18 -2.77 18.71
CA PRO A 101 12.35 -1.67 19.17
C PRO A 101 13.11 -0.41 18.76
N VAL A 102 12.58 0.34 17.79
CA VAL A 102 13.00 1.74 17.62
C VAL A 102 12.68 2.39 18.95
N THR A 103 13.70 2.56 19.78
CA THR A 103 13.50 3.08 21.13
C THR A 103 13.07 4.52 21.01
N ASN A 104 12.27 5.03 21.95
CA ASN A 104 11.91 6.46 21.98
C ASN A 104 13.15 7.36 21.88
N SER A 105 14.31 6.89 22.35
CA SER A 105 15.60 7.57 22.23
C SER A 105 16.08 7.78 20.78
N GLU A 106 15.84 6.85 19.86
CA GLU A 106 16.23 7.00 18.45
C GLU A 106 15.29 7.97 17.72
N VAL A 107 14.00 7.93 18.05
CA VAL A 107 13.02 8.91 17.56
C VAL A 107 13.38 10.30 18.05
N GLU A 108 13.65 10.45 19.36
CA GLU A 108 14.07 11.71 19.96
C GLU A 108 15.38 12.25 19.35
N LYS A 109 16.32 11.37 18.99
CA LYS A 109 17.58 11.77 18.36
C LYS A 109 17.33 12.34 16.96
N LEU A 110 16.52 11.65 16.15
CA LEU A 110 16.13 12.13 14.82
C LEU A 110 15.31 13.41 14.89
N GLN A 111 14.43 13.54 15.90
CA GLN A 111 13.65 14.76 16.12
C GLN A 111 14.57 15.97 16.36
N ARG A 112 15.57 15.83 17.23
CA ARG A 112 16.56 16.88 17.52
C ARG A 112 17.38 17.26 16.29
N GLU A 113 17.75 16.26 15.49
CA GLU A 113 18.55 16.48 14.28
C GLU A 113 17.75 17.26 13.22
N ILE A 114 16.45 16.94 13.06
CA ILE A 114 15.54 17.68 12.18
C ILE A 114 15.35 19.12 12.67
N GLU A 115 15.15 19.33 13.97
CA GLU A 115 14.99 20.67 14.56
C GLU A 115 16.24 21.54 14.36
N GLU A 116 17.42 20.94 14.52
CA GLU A 116 18.70 21.64 14.30
C GLU A 116 18.87 22.02 12.83
N PHE A 117 18.54 21.13 11.89
CA PHE A 117 18.56 21.44 10.46
C PHE A 117 17.57 22.55 10.09
N GLN A 118 16.36 22.53 10.65
CA GLN A 118 15.37 23.59 10.43
C GLN A 118 15.86 24.94 10.95
N ARG A 119 16.51 24.96 12.11
CA ARG A 119 17.11 26.17 12.69
C ARG A 119 18.24 26.72 11.83
N GLN A 120 19.10 25.85 11.31
CA GLN A 120 20.18 26.26 10.39
C GLN A 120 19.63 26.87 9.10
N LEU A 121 18.56 26.28 8.53
CA LEU A 121 17.91 26.82 7.34
C LEU A 121 17.27 28.20 7.61
N GLN A 122 16.62 28.39 8.77
CA GLN A 122 16.04 29.67 9.15
C GLN A 122 17.11 30.78 9.27
N ILE A 123 18.28 30.44 9.83
CA ILE A 123 19.41 31.36 9.97
C ILE A 123 20.04 31.68 8.61
N ALA A 124 20.22 30.68 7.75
CA ALA A 124 20.79 30.87 6.43
C ALA A 124 19.87 31.73 5.52
N LEU A 125 18.56 31.51 5.59
CA LEU A 125 17.56 32.30 4.87
C LEU A 125 17.50 33.75 5.38
N GLY A 126 17.57 33.97 6.70
CA GLY A 126 17.58 35.33 7.29
C GLY A 126 18.84 36.15 6.97
N LYS A 127 19.95 35.50 6.65
CA LYS A 127 21.20 36.15 6.21
C LYS A 127 21.20 36.53 4.72
N LEU A 128 20.28 36.01 3.92
CA LEU A 128 20.16 36.32 2.48
C LEU A 128 19.22 37.50 2.19
N THR A 129 18.49 37.98 3.20
CA THR A 129 17.49 39.06 3.11
C THR A 129 17.92 40.36 3.78
N ALA A 130 19.21 40.51 4.12
CA ALA A 130 19.79 41.72 4.74
C ALA A 130 20.85 42.35 3.84
#